data_AF-A0A553E740-F1
#
_entry.id   AF-A0A553E740-F1
#
_cell.length_a   1.000
_cell.length_b   1.000
_cell.length_c   1.000
_cell.angle_alpha   90.00
_cell.angle_beta   90.00
_cell.angle_gamma   90.00
#
_symmetry.space_group_name_H-M   'P 1'
#
loop_
_entity.id
_entity.type
_entity.pdbx_description
1 polymer ?
#
loop_
_entity_poly.entity_id
_entity_poly.type
_entity_poly.pdbx_seq_one_letter_code
_entity_poly.pdbx_strand_id
1 'polypeptide(L)'
;MKDENEKLEILFKKYDTQWDIQEMENNHENRFLNKLNAKKKFNQKYLVSLAIAASIVLFVGISMFYNSAVKPNDLKFASKETKQTDSIFSVLIAKELDKIKEKKSPENEKIIGDALKQMKTLDADYTKILQELETNGESKQLIYAMISNLQTRISFLQNVLQRIEDNEKLTLISDEKTM
;
A
#
# COMPACT_ATOMS: atom_id res chain seq x y z
N MET A 1 35.65 -37.90 -21.11
CA MET A 1 37.01 -37.52 -21.53
C MET A 1 37.28 -37.85 -23.00
N LYS A 2 37.08 -39.08 -23.50
CA LYS A 2 37.32 -39.40 -24.93
C LYS A 2 36.39 -38.63 -25.89
N ASP A 3 35.09 -38.53 -25.55
CA ASP A 3 34.08 -37.81 -26.34
C ASP A 3 34.25 -36.29 -26.41
N GLU A 4 34.86 -35.66 -25.40
CA GLU A 4 35.06 -34.20 -25.38
C GLU A 4 36.23 -33.79 -26.27
N ASN A 5 37.31 -34.57 -26.24
CA ASN A 5 38.45 -34.38 -27.11
C ASN A 5 38.07 -34.55 -28.59
N GLU A 6 37.22 -35.54 -28.89
CA GLU A 6 36.75 -35.79 -30.27
C GLU A 6 35.87 -34.64 -30.78
N LYS A 7 35.01 -34.06 -29.93
CA LYS A 7 34.20 -32.88 -30.27
C LYS A 7 35.07 -31.63 -30.49
N LEU A 8 36.08 -31.42 -29.66
CA LEU A 8 37.02 -30.31 -29.81
C LEU A 8 37.84 -30.46 -31.10
N GLU A 9 38.31 -31.67 -31.40
CA GLU A 9 39.06 -31.97 -32.62
C GLU A 9 38.22 -31.72 -33.89
N ILE A 10 36.95 -32.11 -33.87
CA ILE A 10 35.99 -31.80 -34.95
C ILE A 10 35.80 -30.28 -35.09
N LEU A 11 35.70 -29.56 -33.97
CA LEU A 11 35.60 -28.10 -33.96
C LEU A 11 36.85 -27.46 -34.57
N PHE A 12 38.05 -27.73 -34.05
CA PHE A 12 39.28 -27.14 -34.59
C PHE A 12 39.48 -27.46 -36.07
N LYS A 13 39.20 -28.70 -36.50
CA LYS A 13 39.30 -29.11 -37.90
C LYS A 13 38.29 -28.40 -38.82
N LYS A 14 37.10 -28.08 -38.31
CA LYS A 14 36.09 -27.31 -39.04
C LYS A 14 36.49 -25.84 -39.22
N TYR A 15 37.26 -25.29 -38.27
CA TYR A 15 37.65 -23.88 -38.26
C TYR A 15 39.11 -23.63 -38.65
N ASP A 16 39.86 -24.68 -39.01
CA ASP A 16 41.31 -24.65 -39.27
C ASP A 16 41.75 -23.64 -40.35
N THR A 17 40.90 -23.39 -41.34
CA THR A 17 41.21 -22.47 -42.46
C THR A 17 40.60 -21.08 -42.31
N GLN A 18 39.91 -20.81 -41.21
CA GLN A 18 39.20 -19.54 -40.94
C GLN A 18 39.72 -18.82 -39.69
N TRP A 19 40.84 -19.30 -39.12
CA TRP A 19 41.57 -18.56 -38.11
C TRP A 19 42.13 -17.30 -38.73
N ASP A 20 41.84 -16.16 -38.11
CA ASP A 20 42.40 -14.88 -38.50
C ASP A 20 43.89 -14.87 -38.18
N ILE A 21 44.70 -15.00 -39.24
CA ILE A 21 46.17 -14.96 -39.19
C ILE A 21 46.71 -13.56 -39.50
N GLN A 22 45.84 -12.55 -39.67
CA GLN A 22 46.30 -11.19 -39.88
C GLN A 22 46.91 -10.65 -38.58
N GLU A 23 48.13 -10.13 -38.68
CA GLU A 23 48.72 -9.38 -37.58
C GLU A 23 47.84 -8.17 -37.27
N MET A 24 47.57 -7.96 -35.98
CA MET A 24 46.87 -6.76 -35.53
C MET A 24 47.62 -5.52 -36.01
N GLU A 25 46.90 -4.46 -36.34
CA GLU A 25 47.54 -3.19 -36.67
C GLU A 25 48.56 -2.79 -35.59
N ASN A 26 49.73 -2.29 -35.99
CA ASN A 26 50.82 -1.88 -35.09
C ASN A 26 50.39 -0.91 -33.97
N ASN A 27 49.24 -0.24 -34.14
CA ASN A 27 48.67 0.70 -33.18
C ASN A 27 47.60 0.10 -32.25
N HIS A 28 47.37 -1.22 -32.31
CA HIS A 28 46.35 -1.90 -31.50
C HIS A 28 46.61 -1.77 -30.00
N GLU A 29 47.86 -1.98 -29.56
CA GLU A 29 48.25 -1.87 -28.15
C GLU A 29 47.97 -0.47 -27.58
N ASN A 30 48.36 0.57 -28.32
CA ASN A 30 48.09 1.95 -27.94
C ASN A 30 46.58 2.27 -27.90
N ARG A 31 45.80 1.77 -28.87
CA ARG A 31 44.34 1.92 -28.87
C ARG A 31 43.70 1.23 -27.67
N PHE A 32 44.20 0.05 -27.31
CA PHE A 32 43.76 -0.69 -26.14
C PHE A 32 44.08 0.07 -24.85
N LEU A 33 45.33 0.52 -24.68
CA LEU A 33 45.77 1.33 -23.55
C LEU A 33 44.95 2.63 -23.42
N ASN A 34 44.70 3.31 -24.53
CA ASN A 34 43.89 4.53 -24.54
C ASN A 34 42.44 4.25 -24.12
N LYS A 35 41.85 3.14 -24.57
CA LYS A 35 40.48 2.74 -24.19
C LYS A 35 40.41 2.24 -22.74
N LEU A 36 41.45 1.56 -22.26
CA LEU A 36 41.56 1.07 -20.88
C LEU A 36 41.69 2.24 -19.89
N ASN A 37 42.50 3.24 -20.24
CA ASN A 37 42.74 4.42 -19.40
C ASN A 37 41.69 5.52 -19.58
N ALA A 38 40.82 5.41 -20.59
CA ALA A 38 39.70 6.33 -20.76
C ALA A 38 38.66 6.13 -19.67
N LYS A 39 38.74 6.93 -18.59
CA LYS A 39 37.64 7.07 -17.63
C LYS A 39 36.43 7.64 -18.37
N LYS A 40 35.35 6.86 -18.49
CA LYS A 40 34.07 7.36 -19.00
C LYS A 40 33.63 8.53 -18.12
N LYS A 41 33.72 9.74 -18.65
CA LYS A 41 33.21 10.93 -17.97
C LYS A 41 31.69 10.88 -18.04
N PHE A 42 31.06 10.37 -16.99
CA PHE A 42 29.63 10.55 -16.83
C PHE A 42 29.36 12.05 -16.70
N ASN A 43 28.47 12.56 -17.54
CA ASN A 43 28.10 13.96 -17.52
C ASN A 43 27.26 14.22 -16.26
N GLN A 44 27.94 14.70 -15.21
CA GLN A 44 27.37 14.97 -13.89
C GLN A 44 26.18 15.93 -13.95
N LYS A 45 26.11 16.79 -14.98
CA LYS A 45 24.95 17.63 -15.28
C LYS A 45 23.67 16.82 -15.52
N TYR A 46 23.73 15.69 -16.23
CA TYR A 46 22.56 14.83 -16.44
C TYR A 46 22.12 14.13 -15.16
N LEU A 47 23.06 13.79 -14.26
CA LEU A 47 22.71 13.23 -12.95
C LEU A 47 21.99 14.26 -12.08
N VAL A 48 22.45 15.52 -12.10
CA VAL A 48 21.80 16.63 -11.38
C VAL A 48 20.43 16.94 -11.97
N SER A 49 20.29 17.04 -13.30
CA SER A 49 19.01 17.25 -13.95
C SER A 49 18.01 16.11 -13.70
N LEU A 50 18.48 14.86 -13.70
CA LEU A 50 17.64 13.69 -13.37
C LEU A 50 17.17 13.73 -11.91
N ALA A 51 18.06 14.10 -10.98
CA ALA A 51 17.71 14.23 -9.57
C ALA A 51 16.66 15.34 -9.34
N ILE A 52 16.78 16.48 -10.04
CA ILE A 52 15.80 17.57 -10.00
C ILE A 52 14.46 17.14 -10.59
N ALA A 53 14.46 16.45 -11.73
CA ALA A 53 13.21 15.95 -12.33
C ALA A 53 12.53 14.92 -11.42
N ALA A 54 13.29 13.99 -10.83
CA ALA A 54 12.79 12.99 -9.91
C ALA A 54 12.18 13.61 -8.64
N SER A 55 12.78 14.67 -8.09
CA SER A 55 12.23 15.36 -6.92
C SER A 55 10.90 16.05 -7.24
N ILE A 56 10.77 16.69 -8.40
CA ILE A 56 9.52 17.31 -8.85
C ILE A 56 8.42 16.26 -9.01
N VAL A 57 8.73 15.13 -9.66
CA VAL A 57 7.76 14.02 -9.82
C VAL A 57 7.35 13.45 -8.47
N LEU A 58 8.28 13.29 -7.53
CA LEU A 58 7.96 12.85 -6.17
C LEU A 58 7.06 13.84 -5.45
N PHE A 59 7.34 15.14 -5.52
CA PHE A 59 6.50 16.17 -4.91
C PHE A 59 5.09 16.20 -5.51
N VAL A 60 4.97 16.12 -6.83
CA VAL A 60 3.67 16.08 -7.52
C VAL A 60 2.93 14.79 -7.18
N GLY A 61 3.62 13.65 -7.19
CA GLY A 61 3.05 12.36 -6.81
C GLY A 61 2.53 12.39 -5.38
N ILE A 62 3.39 12.75 -4.42
CA ILE A 62 2.99 12.88 -3.01
C ILE A 62 1.83 13.86 -2.87
N SER A 63 1.88 15.05 -3.49
CA SER A 63 0.81 16.05 -3.41
C SER A 63 -0.53 15.55 -3.96
N MET A 64 -0.51 14.80 -5.07
CA MET A 64 -1.71 14.22 -5.67
C MET A 64 -2.34 13.13 -4.78
N PHE A 65 -1.53 12.36 -4.05
CA PHE A 65 -2.00 11.33 -3.12
C PHE A 65 -2.23 11.83 -1.67
N TYR A 66 -1.68 12.98 -1.27
CA TYR A 66 -1.82 13.54 0.08
C TYR A 66 -3.23 14.09 0.34
N ASN A 67 -3.99 14.44 -0.71
CA ASN A 67 -5.34 15.01 -0.62
C ASN A 67 -6.47 13.98 -0.48
N SER A 68 -6.16 12.72 -0.13
CA SER A 68 -7.20 11.80 0.39
C SER A 68 -7.52 12.03 1.86
N ALA A 69 -6.95 13.07 2.49
CA ALA A 69 -7.49 13.60 3.74
C ALA A 69 -8.96 13.92 3.51
N VAL A 70 -9.82 13.14 4.17
CA VAL A 70 -11.27 13.28 4.24
C VAL A 70 -11.60 14.76 4.27
N LYS A 71 -12.03 15.33 3.12
CA LYS A 71 -12.65 16.63 3.15
C LYS A 71 -13.79 16.47 4.16
N PRO A 72 -13.91 17.33 5.20
CA PRO A 72 -15.13 17.33 5.97
C PRO A 72 -16.24 17.45 4.95
N ASN A 73 -17.12 16.45 4.89
CA ASN A 73 -18.22 16.44 3.95
C ASN A 73 -18.97 17.75 4.22
N ASP A 74 -18.81 18.72 3.32
CA ASP A 74 -19.49 19.98 3.44
C ASP A 74 -20.90 19.70 2.96
N LEU A 75 -21.69 19.10 3.87
CA LEU A 75 -23.07 18.67 3.63
C LEU A 75 -23.94 19.92 3.46
N LYS A 76 -23.78 20.65 2.35
CA LYS A 76 -24.37 21.98 2.15
C LYS A 76 -25.88 22.01 2.34
N PHE A 77 -26.55 20.92 1.96
CA PHE A 77 -28.00 20.76 2.04
C PHE A 77 -28.49 20.04 3.30
N ALA A 78 -27.60 19.71 4.23
CA ALA A 78 -27.96 19.12 5.51
C ALA A 78 -28.25 20.18 6.58
N SER A 79 -29.20 19.87 7.46
CA SER A 79 -29.52 20.65 8.64
C SER A 79 -28.34 20.71 9.62
N LYS A 80 -28.43 21.64 10.58
CA LYS A 80 -27.41 21.79 11.64
C LYS A 80 -27.33 20.52 12.48
N GLU A 81 -28.48 19.93 12.79
CA GLU A 81 -28.64 18.73 13.59
C GLU A 81 -28.02 17.51 12.88
N THR A 82 -28.23 17.38 11.56
CA THR A 82 -27.61 16.35 10.72
C THR A 82 -26.08 16.46 10.75
N LYS A 83 -25.54 17.67 10.54
CA LYS A 83 -24.09 17.91 10.60
C LYS A 83 -23.50 17.62 11.98
N GLN A 84 -24.20 18.02 13.04
CA GLN A 84 -23.79 17.74 14.41
C GLN A 84 -23.79 16.24 14.70
N THR A 85 -24.81 15.52 14.23
CA THR A 85 -24.93 14.07 14.35
C THR A 85 -23.74 13.38 13.67
N ASP A 86 -23.47 13.69 12.40
CA ASP A 86 -22.33 13.17 11.66
C ASP A 86 -21.00 13.42 12.39
N SER A 87 -20.78 14.66 12.86
CA SER A 87 -19.57 15.05 13.56
C SER A 87 -19.36 14.27 14.86
N ILE A 88 -20.39 14.21 15.73
CA ILE A 88 -20.30 13.53 17.04
C ILE A 88 -20.08 12.03 16.84
N PHE A 89 -20.87 11.39 15.97
CA PHE A 89 -20.79 9.94 15.81
C PHE A 89 -19.54 9.50 15.04
N SER A 90 -19.04 10.31 14.10
CA SER A 90 -17.75 10.02 13.45
C SER A 90 -16.60 9.95 14.46
N VAL A 91 -16.56 10.89 15.41
CA VAL A 91 -15.56 10.88 16.49
C VAL A 91 -15.75 9.67 17.40
N LEU A 92 -16.99 9.34 17.77
CA LEU A 92 -17.29 8.18 18.62
C LEU A 92 -16.86 6.87 17.94
N ILE A 93 -17.21 6.69 16.67
CA ILE A 93 -16.87 5.48 15.91
C ILE A 93 -15.36 5.34 15.74
N ALA A 94 -14.65 6.45 15.45
CA ALA A 94 -13.19 6.43 15.38
C ALA A 94 -12.57 5.99 16.72
N LYS A 95 -13.08 6.52 17.85
CA LYS A 95 -12.64 6.14 19.19
C LYS A 95 -12.87 4.66 19.49
N GLU A 96 -14.05 4.12 19.17
CA GLU A 96 -14.33 2.69 19.39
C GLU A 96 -13.45 1.79 18.50
N LEU A 97 -13.20 2.21 17.26
CA LEU A 97 -12.32 1.50 16.35
C LEU A 97 -10.87 1.48 16.87
N ASP A 98 -10.40 2.58 17.46
CA ASP A 98 -9.05 2.66 18.01
C ASP A 98 -8.89 1.74 19.24
N LYS A 99 -9.89 1.63 20.11
CA LYS A 99 -9.88 0.63 21.20
C LYS A 99 -9.72 -0.80 20.67
N ILE A 100 -10.40 -1.14 19.57
CA ILE A 100 -10.26 -2.48 18.95
C ILE A 100 -8.85 -2.68 18.40
N LYS A 101 -8.25 -1.65 17.78
CA LYS A 101 -6.87 -1.73 17.28
C LYS A 101 -5.84 -1.85 18.41
N GLU A 102 -6.08 -1.23 19.56
CA GLU A 102 -5.21 -1.33 20.74
C GLU A 102 -5.18 -2.75 21.31
N LYS A 103 -6.22 -3.54 21.09
CA LYS A 103 -6.31 -4.96 21.49
C LYS A 103 -5.59 -5.94 20.55
N LYS A 104 -4.72 -5.45 19.66
CA LYS A 104 -4.01 -6.28 18.68
C LYS A 104 -3.05 -7.25 19.36
N SER A 105 -3.30 -8.54 19.17
CA SER A 105 -2.47 -9.67 19.59
C SER A 105 -2.57 -10.80 18.55
N PRO A 106 -1.68 -11.81 18.55
CA PRO A 106 -1.82 -12.97 17.68
C PRO A 106 -3.17 -13.69 17.84
N GLU A 107 -3.69 -13.72 19.06
CA GLU A 107 -4.98 -14.35 19.40
C GLU A 107 -6.17 -13.55 18.83
N ASN A 108 -6.10 -12.22 18.85
CA ASN A 108 -7.18 -11.34 18.42
C ASN A 108 -7.08 -10.95 16.93
N GLU A 109 -5.98 -11.25 16.25
CA GLU A 109 -5.68 -10.78 14.89
C GLU A 109 -6.80 -11.09 13.89
N LYS A 110 -7.34 -12.31 13.94
CA LYS A 110 -8.43 -12.72 13.04
C LYS A 110 -9.71 -11.92 13.27
N ILE A 111 -10.14 -11.79 14.53
CA ILE A 111 -11.38 -11.08 14.88
C ILE A 111 -11.27 -9.59 14.51
N ILE A 112 -10.12 -8.97 14.80
CA ILE A 112 -9.86 -7.58 14.44
C ILE A 112 -9.83 -7.41 12.92
N GLY A 113 -9.18 -8.32 12.19
CA GLY A 113 -9.12 -8.29 10.73
C GLY A 113 -10.50 -8.36 10.08
N ASP A 114 -11.34 -9.29 10.54
CA ASP A 114 -12.72 -9.44 10.08
C ASP A 114 -13.56 -8.19 10.41
N ALA A 115 -13.38 -7.62 11.61
CA ALA A 115 -14.06 -6.40 12.02
C ALA A 115 -13.69 -5.20 11.15
N LEU A 116 -12.40 -5.00 10.86
CA LEU A 116 -11.92 -3.94 9.98
C LEU A 116 -12.49 -4.09 8.56
N LYS A 117 -12.60 -5.33 8.06
CA LYS A 117 -13.22 -5.59 6.75
C LYS A 117 -14.71 -5.25 6.75
N GLN A 118 -15.44 -5.63 7.78
CA GLN A 118 -16.86 -5.32 7.91
C GLN A 118 -17.11 -3.81 8.05
N MET A 119 -16.26 -3.11 8.79
CA MET A 119 -16.34 -1.65 8.91
C MET A 119 -16.17 -0.94 7.57
N LYS A 120 -15.27 -1.40 6.70
CA LYS A 120 -15.14 -0.83 5.35
C LYS A 120 -16.45 -0.92 4.55
N THR A 121 -17.20 -2.02 4.69
CA THR A 121 -18.51 -2.16 4.04
C THR A 121 -19.51 -1.15 4.61
N LEU A 122 -19.60 -1.04 5.94
CA LEU A 122 -20.51 -0.10 6.59
C LEU A 122 -20.17 1.37 6.28
N ASP A 123 -18.89 1.71 6.19
CA ASP A 123 -18.39 3.03 5.81
C ASP A 123 -18.74 3.37 4.35
N ALA A 124 -18.66 2.39 3.44
CA ALA A 124 -19.05 2.58 2.05
C ALA A 124 -20.56 2.86 1.93
N ASP A 125 -21.39 2.18 2.70
CA ASP A 125 -22.83 2.44 2.73
C ASP A 125 -23.17 3.80 3.35
N TYR A 126 -22.45 4.21 4.40
CA TYR A 126 -22.57 5.55 4.96
C TYR A 126 -22.22 6.64 3.93
N THR A 127 -21.14 6.43 3.17
CA THR A 127 -20.69 7.37 2.12
C THR A 127 -21.76 7.57 1.05
N LYS A 128 -22.48 6.50 0.66
CA LYS A 128 -23.61 6.62 -0.29
C LYS A 128 -24.72 7.49 0.27
N ILE A 129 -25.06 7.33 1.56
CA ILE A 129 -26.09 8.15 2.22
C ILE A 129 -25.67 9.62 2.23
N LEU A 130 -24.41 9.93 2.55
CA LEU A 130 -23.91 11.30 2.50
C LEU A 130 -23.97 11.90 1.09
N GLN A 131 -23.63 11.11 0.07
CA GLN A 131 -23.73 11.54 -1.32
C GLN A 131 -25.19 11.80 -1.74
N GLU A 132 -26.13 10.96 -1.30
CA GLU A 132 -27.56 11.18 -1.54
C GLU A 132 -28.08 12.42 -0.82
N LEU A 133 -27.63 12.70 0.41
CA LEU A 133 -27.93 13.93 1.15
C LEU A 133 -27.40 15.18 0.43
N GLU A 134 -26.20 15.11 -0.14
CA GLU A 134 -25.62 16.21 -0.90
C GLU A 134 -26.30 16.43 -2.25
N THR A 135 -26.77 15.35 -2.90
CA THR A 135 -27.37 15.43 -4.24
C THR A 135 -28.84 15.81 -4.20
N ASN A 136 -29.60 15.20 -3.29
CA ASN A 136 -31.06 15.31 -3.24
C ASN A 136 -31.58 16.16 -2.07
N GLY A 137 -30.68 16.59 -1.17
CA GLY A 137 -31.04 17.31 0.04
C GLY A 137 -31.56 16.41 1.15
N GLU A 138 -31.80 17.02 2.31
CA GLU A 138 -32.26 16.30 3.50
C GLU A 138 -33.70 15.78 3.35
N SER A 139 -33.90 14.48 3.64
CA SER A 139 -35.22 13.87 3.74
C SER A 139 -35.31 12.98 4.98
N LYS A 140 -36.53 12.79 5.52
CA LYS A 140 -36.74 11.92 6.69
C LYS A 140 -36.21 10.50 6.48
N GLN A 141 -36.32 9.98 5.26
CA GLN A 141 -35.83 8.66 4.89
C GLN A 141 -34.29 8.61 4.92
N LEU A 142 -33.63 9.61 4.35
CA LEU A 142 -32.16 9.70 4.36
C LEU A 142 -31.61 9.89 5.78
N ILE A 143 -32.26 10.70 6.60
CA ILE A 143 -31.87 10.88 8.01
C ILE A 143 -32.05 9.58 8.80
N TYR A 144 -33.15 8.85 8.59
CA TYR A 144 -33.34 7.54 9.21
C TYR A 144 -32.26 6.55 8.78
N ALA A 145 -31.94 6.49 7.48
CA ALA A 145 -30.88 5.63 6.96
C ALA A 145 -29.51 5.98 7.56
N MET A 146 -29.19 7.28 7.64
CA MET A 146 -27.97 7.79 8.23
C MET A 146 -27.83 7.37 9.71
N ILE A 147 -28.86 7.64 10.51
CA ILE A 147 -28.87 7.29 11.94
C ILE A 147 -28.79 5.78 12.13
N SER A 148 -29.56 5.00 11.36
CA SER A 148 -29.55 3.55 11.45
C SER A 148 -28.18 2.98 11.12
N ASN A 149 -27.51 3.48 10.07
CA ASN A 149 -26.16 3.05 9.71
C ASN A 149 -25.15 3.37 10.83
N LEU A 150 -25.18 4.58 11.38
CA LEU A 150 -24.33 4.97 12.50
C LEU A 150 -24.54 4.08 13.73
N GLN A 151 -25.80 3.83 14.10
CA GLN A 151 -26.15 2.92 15.19
C GLN A 151 -25.64 1.50 14.94
N THR A 152 -25.82 0.97 13.73
CA THR A 152 -25.31 -0.36 13.36
C THR A 152 -23.79 -0.44 13.49
N ARG A 153 -23.06 0.58 13.03
CA ARG A 153 -21.59 0.66 13.17
C ARG A 153 -21.16 0.61 14.63
N ILE A 154 -21.80 1.41 15.49
CA ILE A 154 -21.48 1.47 16.92
C ILE A 154 -21.76 0.13 17.60
N SER A 155 -22.96 -0.43 17.41
CA SER A 155 -23.33 -1.72 18.01
C SER A 155 -22.43 -2.84 17.52
N PHE A 156 -22.03 -2.82 16.24
CA PHE A 156 -21.07 -3.79 15.71
C PHE A 156 -19.72 -3.70 16.41
N LEU A 157 -19.14 -2.50 16.54
CA LEU A 157 -17.85 -2.31 17.20
C LEU A 157 -17.90 -2.71 18.68
N GLN A 158 -18.98 -2.37 19.38
CA GLN A 158 -19.19 -2.80 20.77
C GLN A 158 -19.21 -4.33 20.90
N ASN A 159 -19.92 -5.03 20.01
CA ASN A 159 -19.96 -6.49 20.00
C ASN A 159 -18.59 -7.11 19.70
N VAL A 160 -17.82 -6.52 18.79
CA VAL A 160 -16.45 -6.96 18.49
C VAL A 160 -15.57 -6.81 19.72
N LEU A 161 -15.62 -5.66 20.39
CA LEU A 161 -14.84 -5.39 21.59
C LEU A 161 -15.18 -6.37 22.72
N GLN A 162 -16.48 -6.59 22.97
CA GLN A 162 -16.94 -7.57 23.95
C GLN A 162 -16.41 -8.98 23.66
N ARG A 163 -16.47 -9.40 22.39
CA ARG A 163 -15.99 -10.72 21.98
C ARG A 163 -14.48 -10.88 22.15
N ILE A 164 -13.71 -9.82 21.94
CA ILE A 164 -12.27 -9.80 22.22
C ILE A 164 -12.04 -9.98 23.73
N GLU A 165 -12.72 -9.19 24.55
CA GLU A 165 -12.58 -9.26 26.02
C GLU A 165 -12.99 -10.62 26.59
N ASP A 166 -14.05 -11.23 26.05
CA ASP A 166 -14.48 -12.57 26.48
C ASP A 166 -13.47 -13.64 26.08
N ASN A 167 -12.86 -13.52 24.90
CA ASN A 167 -11.82 -14.44 24.45
C ASN A 167 -10.56 -14.34 25.34
N GLU A 168 -10.15 -13.12 25.69
CA GLU A 168 -9.02 -12.87 26.61
C GLU A 168 -9.25 -13.45 28.01
N LYS A 169 -10.50 -13.44 28.52
CA LYS A 169 -10.82 -14.06 29.82
C LYS A 169 -10.73 -15.58 29.78
N LEU A 170 -11.13 -16.19 28.66
CA LEU A 170 -11.11 -17.65 28.51
C LEU A 170 -9.69 -18.21 28.45
N THR A 171 -8.77 -17.51 27.80
CA THR A 171 -7.35 -17.91 27.72
C THR A 171 -6.65 -17.83 29.08
N LEU A 172 -6.94 -16.80 29.88
CA LEU A 172 -6.42 -16.68 31.25
C LEU A 172 -6.84 -17.87 32.14
N ILE A 173 -8.11 -18.29 32.06
CA ILE A 173 -8.63 -19.42 32.87
C ILE A 173 -8.01 -20.76 32.44
N SER A 174 -7.74 -20.95 31.14
CA SER A 174 -7.12 -22.20 30.67
C SER A 174 -5.68 -22.35 31.17
N ASP A 175 -4.93 -21.25 31.22
CA ASP A 175 -3.52 -21.26 31.63
C ASP A 175 -3.38 -21.55 33.14
N GLU A 176 -4.28 -21.03 33.98
CA GLU A 176 -4.32 -21.31 35.42
C GLU A 176 -4.62 -22.79 35.74
N LYS A 177 -5.43 -23.47 34.92
CA LYS A 177 -5.80 -24.88 35.15
C LYS A 177 -4.71 -25.87 34.70
N THR A 178 -3.74 -25.40 33.92
CA THR A 178 -2.62 -26.21 33.39
C THR A 178 -1.32 -26.05 34.17
N MET A 179 -1.30 -25.23 35.24
CA MET A 179 -0.22 -25.18 36.23
C MET A 179 -0.54 -26.03 37.46
#